data_AF-A0A529HRX3-F1
#
_entry.id   AF-A0A529HRX3-F1
#
_cell.length_a   1.000
_cell.length_b   1.000
_cell.length_c   1.000
_cell.angle_alpha   90.00
_cell.angle_beta   90.00
_cell.angle_gamma   90.00
#
_symmetry.space_group_name_H-M   'P 1'
#
loop_
_entity.id
_entity.type
_entity.pdbx_description
1 polymer ?
#
loop_
_entity_poly.entity_id
_entity_poly.type
_entity_poly.pdbx_seq_one_letter_code
_entity_poly.pdbx_strand_id
1 'polypeptide(L)'
;TLYLPVRPSQLPVTNRIVVDLKPNGGALRVDKELLAASVLDGASVSIGVSQAAAFDIPSLLMTLDRYPYGCAEQTTSRALPLLYVNDMAKSIGMESDPDLHGRIQDAVYKVLSYQASSGSFGLWGPGSGDLWLDAYVTEFLTRAREQKYDVPAQAMNQALNNLQNSLGYDQDVQDRGSEIAYALYVL
;
A
#
# COMPACT_ATOMS: atom_id res chain seq x y z
N THR A 1 6.32 21.60 -28.27
CA THR A 1 5.02 21.66 -27.57
C THR A 1 5.28 21.60 -26.08
N LEU A 2 4.81 22.56 -25.29
CA LEU A 2 4.97 22.58 -23.84
C LEU A 2 3.80 21.81 -23.20
N TYR A 3 4.09 20.79 -22.39
CA TYR A 3 3.09 20.08 -21.62
C TYR A 3 3.00 20.70 -20.22
N LEU A 4 1.80 21.13 -19.83
CA LEU A 4 1.51 21.70 -18.51
C LEU A 4 0.44 20.81 -17.84
N PRO A 5 0.78 20.09 -16.75
CA PRO A 5 -0.21 19.32 -16.01
C PRO A 5 -1.16 20.27 -15.27
N VAL A 6 -2.46 20.11 -15.50
CA VAL A 6 -3.52 20.87 -14.82
C VAL A 6 -4.14 19.97 -13.76
N ARG A 7 -4.33 20.47 -12.55
CA ARG A 7 -5.03 19.77 -11.47
C ARG A 7 -6.19 20.62 -10.92
N PRO A 8 -7.35 20.04 -10.59
CA PRO A 8 -8.42 20.76 -9.91
C PRO A 8 -7.96 21.36 -8.58
N SER A 9 -8.57 22.47 -8.17
CA SER A 9 -8.31 23.11 -6.87
C SER A 9 -8.93 22.36 -5.69
N GLN A 10 -9.80 21.39 -5.96
CA GLN A 10 -10.45 20.53 -4.96
C GLN A 10 -9.93 19.10 -5.07
N LEU A 11 -9.77 18.44 -3.93
CA LEU A 11 -9.44 17.02 -3.89
C LEU A 11 -10.65 16.17 -4.34
N PRO A 12 -10.43 14.97 -4.90
CA PRO A 12 -11.51 14.05 -5.23
C PRO A 12 -12.37 13.73 -4.01
N VAL A 13 -13.69 13.73 -4.19
CA VAL A 13 -14.65 13.30 -3.17
C VAL A 13 -15.15 11.91 -3.54
N THR A 14 -15.07 10.97 -2.60
CA THR A 14 -15.53 9.60 -2.78
C THR A 14 -16.77 9.36 -1.95
N ASN A 15 -17.86 8.94 -2.59
CA ASN A 15 -19.08 8.48 -1.92
C ASN A 15 -19.16 6.96 -2.03
N ARG A 16 -19.37 6.27 -0.90
CA ARG A 16 -19.55 4.82 -0.87
C ARG A 16 -20.98 4.48 -0.46
N ILE A 17 -21.65 3.68 -1.29
CA ILE A 17 -23.00 3.17 -1.03
C ILE A 17 -22.90 1.65 -0.97
N VAL A 18 -23.37 1.06 0.13
CA VAL A 18 -23.47 -0.40 0.30
C VAL A 18 -24.94 -0.75 0.36
N VAL A 19 -25.36 -1.70 -0.48
CA VAL A 19 -26.76 -2.13 -0.58
C VAL A 19 -26.82 -3.64 -0.47
N ASP A 20 -27.61 -4.14 0.47
CA ASP A 20 -27.92 -5.57 0.57
C ASP A 20 -28.99 -5.94 -0.46
N LEU A 21 -28.63 -6.78 -1.43
CA LEU A 21 -29.58 -7.30 -2.41
C LEU A 21 -30.34 -8.49 -1.83
N LYS A 22 -31.67 -8.36 -1.74
CA LYS A 22 -32.53 -9.46 -1.29
C LYS A 22 -32.45 -10.65 -2.27
N PRO A 23 -32.45 -11.90 -1.77
CA PRO A 23 -32.56 -13.07 -2.62
C PRO A 23 -33.88 -13.04 -3.40
N ASN A 24 -33.90 -13.69 -4.57
CA ASN A 24 -35.10 -13.87 -5.42
C ASN A 24 -35.72 -12.57 -5.95
N GLY A 25 -34.90 -11.67 -6.52
CA GLY A 25 -35.38 -10.51 -7.29
C GLY A 25 -35.01 -9.14 -6.74
N GLY A 26 -34.08 -9.07 -5.77
CA GLY A 26 -33.44 -7.81 -5.43
C GLY A 26 -32.72 -7.22 -6.65
N ALA A 27 -32.99 -5.95 -6.96
CA ALA A 27 -32.35 -5.23 -8.06
C ALA A 27 -31.83 -3.88 -7.56
N LEU A 28 -30.69 -3.44 -8.11
CA LEU A 28 -30.13 -2.11 -7.92
C LEU A 28 -30.07 -1.42 -9.28
N ARG A 29 -30.62 -0.21 -9.38
CA ARG A 29 -30.47 0.64 -10.56
C ARG A 29 -29.23 1.50 -10.40
N VAL A 30 -28.34 1.44 -11.38
CA VAL A 30 -27.13 2.25 -11.47
C VAL A 30 -27.30 3.19 -12.65
N ASP A 31 -27.27 4.48 -12.38
CA ASP A 31 -27.54 5.52 -13.34
C ASP A 31 -26.72 6.79 -13.03
N LYS A 32 -26.90 7.82 -13.87
CA LYS A 32 -26.14 9.07 -13.82
C LYS A 32 -26.35 9.85 -12.52
N GLU A 33 -27.44 9.55 -11.81
CA GLU A 33 -27.83 10.19 -10.56
C GLU A 33 -26.77 9.96 -9.47
N LEU A 34 -26.00 8.87 -9.54
CA LEU A 34 -24.85 8.62 -8.66
C LEU A 34 -23.74 9.69 -8.75
N LEU A 35 -23.64 10.39 -9.88
CA LEU A 35 -22.67 11.45 -10.13
C LEU A 35 -23.31 12.84 -10.22
N ALA A 36 -24.59 13.00 -9.88
CA ALA A 36 -25.33 14.26 -10.07
C ALA A 36 -24.72 15.46 -9.31
N ALA A 37 -24.05 15.19 -8.19
CA ALA A 37 -23.35 16.21 -7.39
C ALA A 37 -21.84 16.33 -7.72
N SER A 38 -21.35 15.59 -8.72
CA SER A 38 -19.92 15.53 -9.07
C SER A 38 -19.61 16.36 -10.31
N VAL A 39 -18.39 16.91 -10.37
CA VAL A 39 -17.81 17.37 -11.64
C VAL A 39 -17.55 16.13 -12.50
N LEU A 40 -18.18 16.04 -13.67
CA LEU A 40 -18.15 14.82 -14.48
C LEU A 40 -16.76 14.53 -15.08
N ASP A 41 -15.97 15.56 -15.34
CA ASP A 41 -14.62 15.40 -15.86
C ASP A 41 -13.72 14.71 -14.82
N GLY A 42 -13.21 13.52 -15.16
CA GLY A 42 -12.45 12.66 -14.25
C GLY A 42 -13.29 11.89 -13.21
N ALA A 43 -14.62 11.96 -13.26
CA ALA A 43 -15.48 11.16 -12.39
C ALA A 43 -15.53 9.69 -12.84
N SER A 44 -15.53 8.77 -11.88
CA SER A 44 -15.59 7.33 -12.12
C SER A 44 -16.51 6.66 -11.12
N VAL A 45 -17.26 5.64 -11.56
CA VAL A 45 -18.06 4.77 -10.69
C VAL A 45 -17.47 3.37 -10.73
N SER A 46 -17.21 2.80 -9.56
CA SER A 46 -16.82 1.39 -9.39
C SER A 46 -17.97 0.65 -8.70
N ILE A 47 -18.21 -0.59 -9.10
CA ILE A 47 -19.29 -1.43 -8.56
C ILE A 47 -18.71 -2.81 -8.25
N GLY A 48 -18.79 -3.19 -6.98
CA GLY A 48 -18.45 -4.54 -6.51
C GLY A 48 -19.69 -5.27 -6.02
N VAL A 49 -19.84 -6.54 -6.40
CA VAL A 49 -20.86 -7.44 -5.86
C VAL A 49 -20.15 -8.58 -5.13
N SER A 50 -20.45 -8.75 -3.84
CA SER A 50 -19.82 -9.76 -3.00
C SER A 50 -20.84 -10.38 -2.06
N GLN A 51 -20.67 -11.68 -1.77
CA GLN A 51 -21.41 -12.38 -0.71
C GLN A 51 -20.87 -12.07 0.68
N ALA A 52 -19.63 -11.59 0.76
CA ALA A 52 -19.02 -11.09 2.00
C ALA A 52 -19.03 -9.55 1.95
N ALA A 53 -19.90 -8.93 2.75
CA ALA A 53 -20.21 -7.50 2.70
C ALA A 53 -19.03 -6.52 2.95
N ALA A 54 -17.82 -6.99 3.24
CA ALA A 54 -16.81 -6.17 3.91
C ALA A 54 -15.70 -5.60 3.01
N PHE A 55 -15.30 -6.24 1.90
CA PHE A 55 -14.08 -5.84 1.19
C PHE A 55 -14.32 -5.44 -0.26
N ASP A 56 -14.42 -4.12 -0.46
CA ASP A 56 -14.40 -3.49 -1.78
C ASP A 56 -12.94 -3.37 -2.27
N ILE A 57 -12.35 -4.50 -2.65
CA ILE A 57 -10.96 -4.60 -3.12
C ILE A 57 -10.72 -3.64 -4.30
N PRO A 58 -11.58 -3.57 -5.34
CA PRO A 58 -11.37 -2.64 -6.45
C PRO A 58 -11.24 -1.18 -5.99
N SER A 59 -12.12 -0.71 -5.10
CA SER A 59 -12.05 0.67 -4.59
C SER A 59 -10.81 0.92 -3.72
N LEU A 60 -10.37 -0.07 -2.94
CA LEU A 60 -9.13 0.02 -2.16
C LEU A 60 -7.91 0.19 -3.09
N LEU A 61 -7.84 -0.58 -4.18
CA LEU A 61 -6.77 -0.48 -5.17
C LEU A 61 -6.76 0.87 -5.89
N MET A 62 -7.94 1.37 -6.30
CA MET A 62 -8.06 2.70 -6.90
C MET A 62 -7.62 3.82 -5.95
N THR A 63 -7.79 3.63 -4.64
CA THR A 63 -7.41 4.64 -3.63
C THR A 63 -5.91 4.65 -3.37
N LEU A 64 -5.27 3.48 -3.29
CA LEU A 64 -3.83 3.34 -3.05
C LEU A 64 -2.98 3.95 -4.18
N ASP A 65 -3.46 3.88 -5.42
CA ASP A 65 -2.75 4.46 -6.57
C ASP A 65 -2.63 5.99 -6.49
N ARG A 66 -3.60 6.68 -5.87
CA ARG A 66 -3.71 8.16 -5.92
C ARG A 66 -3.00 8.91 -4.78
N TYR A 67 -2.36 8.22 -3.84
CA TYR A 67 -1.78 8.87 -2.66
C TYR A 67 -0.44 9.58 -3.01
N PRO A 68 -0.35 10.92 -2.90
CA PRO A 68 0.71 11.71 -3.57
C PRO A 68 2.01 11.86 -2.78
N TYR A 69 2.05 11.38 -1.54
CA TYR A 69 3.19 11.55 -0.66
C TYR A 69 4.10 10.31 -0.69
N GLY A 70 5.39 10.53 -0.42
CA GLY A 70 6.45 9.56 -0.68
C GLY A 70 7.36 9.29 0.51
N CYS A 71 6.87 9.44 1.74
CA CYS A 71 7.65 8.98 2.90
C CYS A 71 7.78 7.45 2.88
N ALA A 72 8.69 6.90 3.69
CA ALA A 72 8.92 5.45 3.75
C ALA A 72 7.64 4.65 4.07
N GLU A 73 6.88 5.09 5.09
CA GLU A 73 5.61 4.45 5.49
C GLU A 73 4.60 4.48 4.34
N GLN A 74 4.35 5.65 3.75
CA GLN A 74 3.37 5.82 2.68
C GLN A 74 3.73 5.01 1.43
N THR A 75 5.01 5.02 1.06
CA THR A 75 5.51 4.24 -0.10
C THR A 75 5.27 2.75 0.15
N THR A 76 5.56 2.29 1.36
CA THR A 76 5.35 0.90 1.79
C THR A 76 3.85 0.55 1.80
N SER A 77 3.02 1.37 2.42
CA SER A 77 1.55 1.21 2.51
C SER A 77 0.87 1.13 1.15
N ARG A 78 1.39 1.85 0.15
CA ARG A 78 0.89 1.78 -1.24
C ARG A 78 1.34 0.50 -1.96
N ALA A 79 2.60 0.10 -1.80
CA ALA A 79 3.18 -1.00 -2.57
C ALA A 79 2.87 -2.38 -1.98
N LEU A 80 2.74 -2.50 -0.66
CA LEU A 80 2.56 -3.78 0.03
C LEU A 80 1.30 -4.56 -0.43
N PRO A 81 0.11 -3.96 -0.54
CA PRO A 81 -1.07 -4.67 -1.05
C PRO A 81 -0.92 -5.09 -2.52
N LEU A 82 -0.22 -4.25 -3.31
CA LEU A 82 -0.02 -4.45 -4.73
C LEU A 82 0.83 -5.67 -5.07
N LEU A 83 1.66 -6.15 -4.14
CA LEU A 83 2.41 -7.40 -4.26
C LEU A 83 1.52 -8.60 -4.59
N TYR A 84 0.27 -8.61 -4.13
CA TYR A 84 -0.65 -9.74 -4.24
C TYR A 84 -1.80 -9.51 -5.22
N VAL A 85 -1.92 -8.30 -5.77
CA VAL A 85 -3.05 -7.92 -6.64
C VAL A 85 -3.11 -8.76 -7.90
N ASN A 86 -1.98 -9.08 -8.52
CA ASN A 86 -1.99 -9.89 -9.74
C ASN A 86 -2.51 -11.32 -9.50
N ASP A 87 -2.25 -11.89 -8.33
CA ASP A 87 -2.77 -13.21 -7.97
C ASP A 87 -4.27 -13.17 -7.71
N MET A 88 -4.75 -12.10 -7.06
CA MET A 88 -6.18 -11.87 -6.82
C MET A 88 -6.95 -11.52 -8.09
N ALA A 89 -6.42 -10.62 -8.93
CA ALA A 89 -7.04 -10.13 -10.16
C ALA A 89 -7.39 -11.27 -11.12
N LYS A 90 -6.49 -12.25 -11.28
CA LYS A 90 -6.71 -13.47 -12.07
C LYS A 90 -7.94 -14.26 -11.59
N SER A 91 -8.17 -14.32 -10.28
CA SER A 91 -9.30 -15.06 -9.71
C SER A 91 -10.66 -14.38 -9.88
N ILE A 92 -10.66 -13.04 -10.08
CA ILE A 92 -11.89 -12.23 -10.18
C ILE A 92 -12.13 -11.67 -11.59
N GLY A 93 -11.31 -12.06 -12.57
CA GLY A 93 -11.46 -11.62 -13.97
C GLY A 93 -11.09 -10.16 -14.22
N MET A 94 -10.27 -9.56 -13.36
CA MET A 94 -9.76 -8.21 -13.55
C MET A 94 -8.54 -8.22 -14.48
N GLU A 95 -8.47 -7.24 -15.38
CA GLU A 95 -7.34 -7.09 -16.30
C GLU A 95 -6.06 -6.80 -15.52
N SER A 96 -4.95 -7.47 -15.90
CA SER A 96 -3.66 -7.28 -15.26
C SER A 96 -3.07 -5.94 -15.70
N ASP A 97 -2.65 -5.13 -14.75
CA ASP A 97 -1.93 -3.88 -15.00
C ASP A 97 -0.47 -4.20 -15.40
N PRO A 98 -0.08 -3.97 -16.68
CA PRO A 98 1.24 -4.35 -17.17
C PRO A 98 2.38 -3.55 -16.52
N ASP A 99 2.09 -2.34 -16.01
CA ASP A 99 3.08 -1.46 -15.39
C ASP A 99 3.22 -1.70 -13.87
N LEU A 100 2.33 -2.51 -13.29
CA LEU A 100 2.27 -2.78 -11.85
C LEU A 100 3.61 -3.25 -11.29
N HIS A 101 4.29 -4.17 -11.98
CA HIS A 101 5.59 -4.69 -11.55
C HIS A 101 6.63 -3.57 -11.46
N GLY A 102 6.71 -2.71 -12.47
CA GLY A 102 7.64 -1.57 -12.48
C GLY A 102 7.39 -0.61 -11.31
N ARG A 103 6.13 -0.27 -11.04
CA ARG A 103 5.77 0.62 -9.92
C ARG A 103 6.17 0.03 -8.56
N ILE A 104 5.98 -1.27 -8.36
CA ILE A 104 6.36 -1.93 -7.12
C ILE A 104 7.89 -1.99 -6.99
N GLN A 105 8.60 -2.28 -8.08
CA GLN A 105 10.06 -2.27 -8.10
C GLN A 105 10.63 -0.88 -7.78
N ASP A 106 10.02 0.17 -8.32
CA ASP A 106 10.36 1.56 -7.99
C ASP A 106 10.12 1.87 -6.51
N ALA A 107 9.02 1.35 -5.93
CA ALA A 107 8.75 1.51 -4.50
C ALA A 107 9.79 0.81 -3.63
N VAL A 108 10.23 -0.40 -4.01
CA VAL A 108 11.35 -1.11 -3.36
C VAL A 108 12.62 -0.26 -3.37
N TYR A 109 13.03 0.23 -4.55
CA TYR A 109 14.22 1.07 -4.65
C TYR A 109 14.08 2.39 -3.89
N LYS A 110 12.87 2.95 -3.86
CA LYS A 110 12.57 4.17 -3.13
C LYS A 110 12.76 4.01 -1.62
N VAL A 111 12.19 2.96 -1.00
CA VAL A 111 12.36 2.74 0.44
C VAL A 111 13.80 2.37 0.78
N LEU A 112 14.51 1.63 -0.10
CA LEU A 112 15.93 1.36 0.06
C LEU A 112 16.80 2.63 0.00
N SER A 113 16.39 3.65 -0.75
CA SER A 113 17.07 4.96 -0.74
C SER A 113 16.97 5.69 0.60
N TYR A 114 16.07 5.23 1.49
CA TYR A 114 15.87 5.75 2.83
C TYR A 114 16.56 4.91 3.92
N GLN A 115 17.29 3.87 3.50
CA GLN A 115 18.06 3.04 4.41
C GLN A 115 19.37 3.74 4.80
N ALA A 116 19.64 3.80 6.10
CA ALA A 116 20.93 4.22 6.65
C ALA A 116 21.95 3.08 6.64
N SER A 117 23.23 3.41 6.80
CA SER A 117 24.31 2.41 6.88
C SER A 117 24.18 1.44 8.06
N SER A 118 23.44 1.83 9.11
CA SER A 118 23.04 0.97 10.24
C SER A 118 22.02 -0.10 9.85
N GLY A 119 21.34 0.04 8.71
CA GLY A 119 20.24 -0.81 8.28
C GLY A 119 18.84 -0.29 8.65
N SER A 120 18.74 0.75 9.48
CA SER A 120 17.49 1.45 9.82
C SER A 120 16.98 2.33 8.68
N PHE A 121 15.73 2.77 8.77
CA PHE A 121 15.06 3.60 7.78
C PHE A 121 14.63 4.94 8.37
N GLY A 122 14.75 6.01 7.58
CA GLY A 122 14.15 7.30 7.91
C GLY A 122 12.90 7.60 7.08
N LEU A 123 12.08 8.53 7.56
CA LEU A 123 10.81 8.87 6.89
C LEU A 123 11.00 9.43 5.47
N TRP A 124 12.05 10.22 5.22
CA TRP A 124 12.24 10.94 3.95
C TRP A 124 13.63 10.76 3.31
N GLY A 125 14.49 9.97 3.97
CA GLY A 125 15.90 9.82 3.68
C GLY A 125 16.54 8.83 4.67
N PRO A 126 17.83 8.53 4.53
CA PRO A 126 18.58 7.75 5.52
C PRO A 126 18.37 8.30 6.93
N GLY A 127 17.94 7.44 7.85
CA GLY A 127 17.63 7.83 9.23
C GLY A 127 17.51 6.62 10.16
N SER A 128 17.17 6.90 11.42
CA SER A 128 17.05 5.90 12.49
C SER A 128 16.08 6.38 13.56
N GLY A 129 15.70 5.48 14.48
CA GLY A 129 15.03 5.83 15.73
C GLY A 129 13.55 5.44 15.79
N ASP A 130 13.02 4.81 14.74
CA ASP A 130 11.65 4.32 14.69
C ASP A 130 11.66 2.80 14.41
N LEU A 131 11.56 2.01 15.48
CA LEU A 131 11.59 0.54 15.39
C LEU A 131 10.37 0.00 14.64
N TRP A 132 9.22 0.66 14.77
CA TRP A 132 8.02 0.26 14.05
C TRP A 132 8.20 0.45 12.55
N LEU A 133 8.71 1.62 12.14
CA LEU A 133 8.99 1.90 10.74
C LEU A 133 10.04 0.94 10.18
N ASP A 134 11.11 0.69 10.95
CA ASP A 134 12.15 -0.27 10.57
C ASP A 134 11.55 -1.66 10.31
N ALA A 135 10.69 -2.15 11.21
CA ALA A 135 10.00 -3.42 11.06
C ALA A 135 9.04 -3.41 9.86
N TYR A 136 8.25 -2.34 9.69
CA TYR A 136 7.27 -2.19 8.62
C TYR A 136 7.90 -2.24 7.22
N VAL A 137 8.98 -1.47 7.01
CA VAL A 137 9.71 -1.46 5.74
C VAL A 137 10.41 -2.80 5.52
N THR A 138 11.00 -3.38 6.57
CA THR A 138 11.67 -4.69 6.47
C THR A 138 10.71 -5.80 6.08
N GLU A 139 9.48 -5.81 6.62
CA GLU A 139 8.45 -6.78 6.23
C GLU A 139 8.12 -6.66 4.73
N PHE A 140 7.92 -5.43 4.25
CA PHE A 140 7.66 -5.19 2.83
C PHE A 140 8.79 -5.70 1.95
N LEU A 141 10.05 -5.44 2.31
CA LEU A 141 11.21 -5.94 1.57
C LEU A 141 11.29 -7.47 1.59
N THR A 142 10.98 -8.12 2.72
CA THR A 142 10.90 -9.58 2.82
C THR A 142 9.86 -10.13 1.85
N ARG A 143 8.63 -9.62 1.91
CA ARG A 143 7.52 -10.06 1.06
C ARG A 143 7.77 -9.76 -0.42
N ALA A 144 8.38 -8.61 -0.74
CA ALA A 144 8.76 -8.28 -2.11
C ALA A 144 9.78 -9.30 -2.66
N ARG A 145 10.78 -9.69 -1.87
CA ARG A 145 11.75 -10.73 -2.25
C ARG A 145 11.09 -12.09 -2.45
N GLU A 146 10.11 -12.46 -1.61
CA GLU A 146 9.32 -13.69 -1.79
C GLU A 146 8.56 -13.69 -3.12
N GLN A 147 8.00 -12.54 -3.48
CA GLN A 147 7.34 -12.27 -4.77
C GLN A 147 8.31 -12.00 -5.94
N LYS A 148 9.62 -12.27 -5.74
CA LYS A 148 10.67 -12.19 -6.76
C LYS A 148 11.00 -10.79 -7.29
N TYR A 149 10.68 -9.74 -6.53
CA TYR A 149 11.23 -8.40 -6.78
C TYR A 149 12.71 -8.35 -6.42
N ASP A 150 13.44 -7.43 -7.06
CA ASP A 150 14.86 -7.22 -6.81
C ASP A 150 15.06 -6.43 -5.51
N VAL A 151 15.47 -7.17 -4.46
CA VAL A 151 15.88 -6.63 -3.17
C VAL A 151 17.32 -7.07 -2.92
N PRO A 152 18.32 -6.15 -2.96
CA PRO A 152 19.71 -6.49 -2.76
C PRO A 152 19.96 -7.22 -1.43
N ALA A 153 20.64 -8.37 -1.49
CA ALA A 153 20.87 -9.22 -0.31
C ALA A 153 21.59 -8.48 0.83
N GLN A 154 22.53 -7.59 0.49
CA GLN A 154 23.24 -6.78 1.49
C GLN A 154 22.29 -5.84 2.24
N ALA A 155 21.42 -5.13 1.52
CA ALA A 155 20.45 -4.21 2.11
C ALA A 155 19.45 -4.96 3.01
N MET A 156 18.99 -6.14 2.56
CA MET A 156 18.10 -6.99 3.34
C MET A 156 18.77 -7.50 4.62
N ASN A 157 20.02 -7.97 4.53
CA ASN A 157 20.77 -8.43 5.70
C ASN A 157 21.01 -7.28 6.69
N GLN A 158 21.29 -6.06 6.22
CA GLN A 158 21.43 -4.89 7.08
C GLN A 158 20.12 -4.55 7.80
N ALA A 159 18.98 -4.60 7.11
CA ALA A 159 17.67 -4.36 7.72
C ALA A 159 17.36 -5.39 8.83
N LEU A 160 17.56 -6.68 8.56
CA LEU A 160 17.35 -7.74 9.56
C LEU A 160 18.31 -7.63 10.76
N ASN A 161 19.59 -7.33 10.50
CA ASN A 161 20.57 -7.10 11.56
C ASN A 161 20.21 -5.89 12.41
N ASN A 162 19.68 -4.82 11.82
CA ASN A 162 19.19 -3.65 12.55
C ASN A 162 18.06 -4.03 13.52
N LEU A 163 17.07 -4.82 13.09
CA LEU A 163 16.00 -5.30 13.97
C LEU A 163 16.52 -6.18 15.11
N GLN A 164 17.41 -7.14 14.80
CA GLN A 164 18.02 -8.00 15.82
C GLN A 164 18.81 -7.19 16.85
N ASN A 165 19.58 -6.21 16.40
CA ASN A 165 20.34 -5.34 17.29
C ASN A 165 19.41 -4.50 18.17
N SER A 166 18.39 -3.87 17.59
CA SER A 166 17.41 -3.07 18.34
C SER A 166 16.71 -3.89 19.43
N LEU A 167 16.28 -5.12 19.12
CA LEU A 167 15.68 -6.04 20.09
C LEU A 167 16.66 -6.53 21.17
N GLY A 168 17.96 -6.57 20.86
CA GLY A 168 19.00 -6.90 21.84
C GLY A 168 19.20 -5.79 22.89
N TYR A 169 18.91 -4.54 22.54
CA TYR A 169 19.07 -3.38 23.43
C TYR A 169 17.77 -2.93 24.10
N ASP A 170 16.63 -3.05 23.42
CA ASP A 170 15.35 -2.53 23.88
C ASP A 170 14.52 -3.63 24.55
N GLN A 171 14.47 -3.59 25.89
CA GLN A 171 13.71 -4.52 26.73
C GLN A 171 12.49 -3.88 27.38
N ASP A 172 12.13 -2.65 26.98
CA ASP A 172 10.98 -1.95 27.53
C ASP A 172 9.67 -2.43 26.88
N VAL A 173 9.30 -3.65 27.22
CA VAL A 173 8.08 -4.30 26.71
C VAL A 173 6.81 -3.59 27.23
N GLN A 174 6.89 -2.83 28.33
CA GLN A 174 5.72 -2.14 28.87
C GLN A 174 5.29 -0.97 28.00
N ASP A 175 6.24 -0.13 27.60
CA ASP A 175 5.94 1.08 26.82
C ASP A 175 6.09 0.86 25.31
N ARG A 176 6.92 -0.11 24.88
CA ARG A 176 7.26 -0.37 23.46
C ARG A 176 6.93 -1.77 22.98
N GLY A 177 6.00 -2.43 23.67
CA GLY A 177 5.64 -3.83 23.40
C GLY A 177 5.14 -4.07 21.97
N SER A 178 4.49 -3.08 21.34
CA SER A 178 3.93 -3.23 20.00
C SER A 178 5.02 -3.25 18.93
N GLU A 179 6.00 -2.35 19.04
CA GLU A 179 7.14 -2.26 18.11
C GLU A 179 8.06 -3.48 18.26
N ILE A 180 8.31 -3.92 19.50
CA ILE A 180 9.08 -5.12 19.80
C ILE A 180 8.39 -6.36 19.24
N ALA A 181 7.08 -6.53 19.48
CA ALA A 181 6.32 -7.67 18.97
C ALA A 181 6.34 -7.71 17.43
N TYR A 182 6.23 -6.54 16.79
CA TYR A 182 6.25 -6.48 15.34
C TYR A 182 7.63 -6.78 14.75
N ALA A 183 8.71 -6.22 15.33
CA ALA A 183 10.07 -6.55 14.92
C ALA A 183 10.39 -8.05 15.10
N LEU A 184 9.88 -8.69 16.16
CA LEU A 184 10.00 -10.14 16.36
C LEU A 184 9.21 -10.95 15.33
N TYR A 185 8.04 -10.48 14.89
CA TYR A 185 7.26 -11.15 13.84
C TYR A 185 7.97 -11.15 12.48
N VAL A 186 8.74 -10.10 12.19
CA VAL A 186 9.44 -9.92 10.90
C VAL A 186 10.72 -10.78 10.79
N LEU A 187 11.31 -11.18 11.92
CA LEU A 187 12.52 -12.02 12.00
C LEU A 187 12.21 -13.52 11.86
#